data_AF-A0A2I2G8J5-F1
#
_entry.id   AF-A0A2I2G8J5-F1
#
_cell.length_a   1.000
_cell.length_b   1.000
_cell.length_c   1.000
_cell.angle_alpha   90.00
_cell.angle_beta   90.00
_cell.angle_gamma   90.00
#
_symmetry.space_group_name_H-M   'P 1'
#
loop_
_entity.id
_entity.type
_entity.pdbx_description
1 polymer ?
#
loop_
_entity_poly.entity_id
_entity_poly.type
_entity_poly.pdbx_seq_one_letter_code
_entity_poly.pdbx_strand_id
1 'polypeptide(L)'
;MDLKDELAAVKALLVTLDHAQKDQKLDALTPEAQDALQQTITNCQRVCDEFGERLNRWKTGSGPRDRVCFGLFVKPKIEDLRKKLNPCRSTLNLAVSTAVLLTATTPVSITESMRSQLRDNEIRIAEEMKAMDDQKTEVEMALQQANTAQKTDSNPSETIEQLGQQLDTLSLSRKSLECLVSQSHQLRTGQKFTKVAVSDGGKLLAGLINCDSGIEAQQEFHDVNVTGGSAFLGVGKNVDSKKLTTGSYNEQLRLAERHLKFDVFALKRIIAATFDRPASDIVEFFKLSEGGFNRVFQANFVDGKCVIARLPYPSTTPEQYTIASETATLNYLRRHGICAPDVYAWSSTKENPVGAEYIIMEKLSGAPLGDKWFSMTPKEQYVVMKQIVELEARLMSLEFPACGSIYYSRDLPRERKIPLPDKNADEFCLGPIVHYGWWHGERKTLNIDRGPFLSSTDIFRAVGERELAWTKEYAKPRLPYERLYREIYEFRHDNMERLEPVESKKGFKCGSTRDEPLGRISHRWVEPRTTAPMNCFLSKFPSLESYIS
;
A
#
# COMPACT_ATOMS: atom_id res chain seq x y z
N MET A 1 14.58 -46.47 20.06
CA MET A 1 13.81 -46.34 18.82
C MET A 1 14.42 -47.30 17.83
N ASP A 2 13.66 -48.28 17.34
CA ASP A 2 14.18 -49.42 16.58
C ASP A 2 14.51 -49.00 15.14
N LEU A 3 15.62 -49.47 14.57
CA LEU A 3 15.98 -49.23 13.16
C LEU A 3 14.85 -49.66 12.22
N LYS A 4 14.11 -50.69 12.64
CA LYS A 4 12.90 -51.16 11.97
C LYS A 4 11.84 -50.07 11.85
N ASP A 5 11.66 -49.25 12.89
CA ASP A 5 10.70 -48.14 12.89
C ASP A 5 11.15 -47.01 11.96
N GLU A 6 12.45 -46.72 11.91
CA GLU A 6 13.01 -45.68 11.04
C GLU A 6 13.00 -46.09 9.55
N LEU A 7 13.35 -47.34 9.24
CA LEU A 7 13.20 -47.91 7.88
C LEU A 7 11.73 -47.99 7.46
N ALA A 8 10.84 -48.34 8.38
CA ALA A 8 9.40 -48.32 8.13
C ALA A 8 8.89 -46.90 7.88
N ALA A 9 9.39 -45.89 8.60
CA ALA A 9 9.05 -44.49 8.40
C ALA A 9 9.53 -43.97 7.04
N VAL A 10 10.78 -44.25 6.65
CA VAL A 10 11.30 -43.87 5.31
C VAL A 10 10.50 -44.57 4.21
N LYS A 11 10.19 -45.85 4.37
CA LYS A 11 9.35 -46.60 3.42
C LYS A 11 7.93 -46.03 3.34
N ALA A 12 7.32 -45.68 4.47
CA ALA A 12 6.01 -45.03 4.50
C ALA A 12 6.01 -43.67 3.78
N LEU A 13 7.10 -42.90 3.90
CA LEU A 13 7.28 -41.63 3.20
C LEU A 13 7.51 -41.80 1.70
N LEU A 14 8.32 -42.77 1.30
CA LEU A 14 8.51 -43.12 -0.12
C LEU A 14 7.20 -43.57 -0.76
N VAL A 15 6.39 -44.35 -0.03
CA VAL A 15 5.03 -44.72 -0.46
C VAL A 15 4.14 -43.48 -0.55
N THR A 16 4.19 -42.57 0.43
CA THR A 16 3.40 -41.33 0.41
C THR A 16 3.77 -40.43 -0.77
N LEU A 17 5.06 -40.37 -1.12
CA LEU A 17 5.57 -39.68 -2.30
C LEU A 17 5.14 -40.35 -3.60
N ASP A 18 5.23 -41.69 -3.70
CA ASP A 18 4.76 -42.44 -4.87
C ASP A 18 3.24 -42.24 -5.09
N HIS A 19 2.47 -42.18 -4.01
CA HIS A 19 1.04 -41.83 -4.08
C HIS A 19 0.83 -40.37 -4.48
N ALA A 20 1.58 -39.42 -3.92
CA ALA A 20 1.49 -38.00 -4.29
C ALA A 20 1.94 -37.73 -5.74
N GLN A 21 2.87 -38.53 -6.26
CA GLN A 21 3.33 -38.49 -7.65
C GLN A 21 2.30 -39.11 -8.60
N LYS A 22 1.67 -40.23 -8.24
CA LYS A 22 0.55 -40.84 -9.00
C LYS A 22 -0.70 -39.97 -9.02
N ASP A 23 -0.97 -39.23 -7.94
CA ASP A 23 -2.09 -38.29 -7.83
C ASP A 23 -1.85 -36.94 -8.54
N GLN A 24 -0.73 -36.77 -9.28
CA GLN A 24 -0.32 -35.49 -9.91
C GLN A 24 -0.18 -34.32 -8.90
N LYS A 25 -0.09 -34.59 -7.60
CA LYS A 25 -0.01 -33.55 -6.56
C LYS A 25 1.38 -32.89 -6.51
N LEU A 26 2.41 -33.61 -6.97
CA LEU A 26 3.76 -33.04 -7.11
C LEU A 26 3.90 -32.12 -8.34
N ASP A 27 2.96 -32.12 -9.29
CA ASP A 27 2.98 -31.20 -10.45
C ASP A 27 2.84 -29.73 -10.05
N ALA A 28 2.41 -29.48 -8.81
CA ALA A 28 2.39 -28.15 -8.22
C ALA A 28 3.79 -27.62 -7.84
N LEU A 29 4.82 -28.48 -7.78
CA LEU A 29 6.22 -28.08 -7.55
C LEU A 29 6.87 -27.55 -8.84
N THR A 30 7.86 -26.66 -8.71
CA THR A 30 8.60 -26.21 -9.90
C THR A 30 9.42 -27.37 -10.50
N PRO A 31 9.70 -27.36 -11.82
CA PRO A 31 10.53 -28.39 -12.45
C PRO A 31 11.89 -28.57 -11.76
N GLU A 32 12.48 -27.47 -11.27
CA GLU A 32 13.75 -27.49 -10.53
C GLU A 32 13.62 -28.17 -9.16
N ALA A 33 12.52 -27.94 -8.45
CA ALA A 33 12.25 -28.58 -7.16
C ALA A 33 11.94 -30.08 -7.34
N GLN A 34 11.22 -30.43 -8.41
CA GLN A 34 10.95 -31.82 -8.78
C GLN A 34 12.24 -32.58 -9.11
N ASP A 35 13.12 -32.01 -9.94
CA ASP A 35 14.40 -32.62 -10.30
C ASP A 35 15.30 -32.82 -9.07
N ALA A 36 15.43 -31.80 -8.21
CA ALA A 36 16.21 -31.89 -6.98
C ALA A 36 15.68 -32.97 -6.02
N LEU A 37 14.34 -33.04 -5.85
CA LEU A 37 13.71 -34.09 -5.05
C LEU A 37 13.90 -35.48 -5.64
N GLN A 38 13.80 -35.62 -6.97
CA GLN A 38 14.00 -36.89 -7.65
C GLN A 38 15.45 -37.38 -7.49
N GLN A 39 16.42 -36.47 -7.55
CA GLN A 39 17.83 -36.78 -7.28
C GLN A 39 18.05 -37.22 -5.83
N THR A 40 17.41 -36.53 -4.86
CA THR A 40 17.44 -36.93 -3.46
C THR A 40 16.86 -38.33 -3.27
N ILE A 41 15.67 -38.62 -3.82
CA ILE A 41 15.02 -39.94 -3.74
C ILE A 41 15.90 -41.04 -4.34
N THR A 42 16.45 -40.79 -5.53
CA THR A 42 17.34 -41.74 -6.22
C THR A 42 18.59 -42.04 -5.38
N ASN A 43 19.16 -41.02 -4.73
CA ASN A 43 20.28 -41.19 -3.82
C ASN A 43 19.89 -41.98 -2.56
N CYS A 44 18.74 -41.72 -1.94
CA CYS A 44 18.29 -42.49 -0.78
C CYS A 44 18.01 -43.97 -1.15
N GLN A 45 17.47 -44.24 -2.35
CA GLN A 45 17.29 -45.59 -2.89
C GLN A 45 18.64 -46.31 -3.04
N ARG A 46 19.61 -45.67 -3.69
CA ARG A 46 20.97 -46.19 -3.83
C ARG A 46 21.60 -46.55 -2.48
N VAL A 47 21.52 -45.64 -1.49
CA VAL A 47 22.04 -45.88 -0.14
C VAL A 47 21.36 -47.08 0.54
N CYS A 48 20.05 -47.24 0.33
CA CYS A 48 19.30 -48.39 0.87
C CYS A 48 19.68 -49.71 0.17
N ASP A 49 19.85 -49.70 -1.15
CA ASP A 49 20.19 -50.88 -1.95
C ASP A 49 21.61 -51.38 -1.63
N GLU A 50 22.59 -50.46 -1.54
CA GLU A 50 23.96 -50.77 -1.13
C GLU A 50 24.01 -51.40 0.27
N PHE A 51 23.21 -50.87 1.20
CA PHE A 51 23.10 -51.46 2.53
C PHE A 51 22.43 -52.84 2.49
N GLY A 52 21.38 -53.02 1.67
CA GLY A 52 20.68 -54.28 1.48
C GLY A 52 21.58 -55.39 0.92
N GLU A 53 22.43 -55.07 -0.05
CA GLU A 53 23.42 -56.00 -0.58
C GLU A 53 24.50 -56.37 0.45
N ARG A 54 24.96 -55.41 1.26
CA ARG A 54 25.89 -55.68 2.36
C ARG A 54 25.25 -56.58 3.41
N LEU A 55 23.98 -56.33 3.75
CA LEU A 55 23.22 -57.16 4.69
C LEU A 55 23.03 -58.59 4.17
N ASN A 56 22.74 -58.77 2.87
CA ASN A 56 22.58 -60.08 2.26
C ASN A 56 23.91 -60.85 2.21
N ARG A 57 25.03 -60.20 1.93
CA ARG A 57 26.37 -60.80 2.04
C ARG A 57 26.68 -61.28 3.45
N TRP A 58 26.24 -60.54 4.47
CA TRP A 58 26.40 -60.97 5.87
C TRP A 58 25.48 -62.14 6.25
N LYS A 59 24.33 -62.31 5.58
CA LYS A 59 23.44 -63.45 5.79
C LYS A 59 23.93 -64.75 5.14
N THR A 60 24.66 -64.67 4.03
CA THR A 60 25.06 -65.84 3.23
C THR A 60 26.40 -66.46 3.63
N GLY A 61 27.26 -65.74 4.37
CA GLY A 61 28.42 -66.32 5.04
C GLY A 61 28.19 -66.37 6.55
N SER A 62 28.10 -67.56 7.16
CA SER A 62 28.28 -67.64 8.62
C SER A 62 28.50 -69.06 9.16
N GLY A 63 29.62 -69.24 9.85
CA GLY A 63 29.80 -70.27 10.88
C GLY A 63 29.34 -69.78 12.26
N PRO A 64 29.37 -70.63 13.30
CA PRO A 64 28.74 -70.36 14.60
C PRO A 64 29.33 -69.19 15.41
N ARG A 65 30.60 -68.83 15.16
CA ARG A 65 31.28 -67.70 15.86
C ARG A 65 30.84 -66.32 15.37
N ASP A 66 30.28 -66.21 14.17
CA ASP A 66 29.97 -64.92 13.54
C ASP A 66 28.64 -64.30 14.00
N ARG A 67 27.77 -65.09 14.65
CA ARG A 67 26.48 -64.59 15.19
C ARG A 67 26.63 -63.64 16.38
N VAL A 68 27.72 -63.75 17.14
CA VAL A 68 28.02 -62.84 18.26
C VAL A 68 28.73 -61.57 17.77
N CYS A 69 29.58 -61.69 16.74
CA CYS A 69 30.19 -60.55 16.04
C CYS A 69 29.16 -59.69 15.29
N PHE A 70 28.06 -60.29 14.85
CA PHE A 70 26.95 -59.58 14.18
C PHE A 70 26.40 -58.42 15.03
N GLY A 71 26.28 -58.56 16.34
CA GLY A 71 25.76 -57.48 17.21
C GLY A 71 26.73 -56.31 17.42
N LEU A 72 28.03 -56.59 17.47
CA LEU A 72 29.09 -55.59 17.75
C LEU A 72 29.49 -54.80 16.51
N PHE A 73 29.56 -55.44 15.33
CA PHE A 73 30.04 -54.80 14.10
C PHE A 73 28.94 -54.17 13.24
N VAL A 74 27.68 -54.54 13.47
CA VAL A 74 26.55 -54.01 12.67
C VAL A 74 26.01 -52.71 13.26
N LYS A 75 26.09 -52.51 14.58
CA LYS A 75 25.56 -51.31 15.25
C LYS A 75 26.19 -49.99 14.74
N PRO A 76 27.52 -49.86 14.58
CA PRO A 76 28.13 -48.64 14.04
C PRO A 76 27.73 -48.38 12.58
N LYS A 77 27.53 -49.44 11.78
CA LYS A 77 27.12 -49.35 10.37
C LYS A 77 25.65 -48.98 10.22
N ILE A 78 24.82 -49.41 11.17
CA ILE A 78 23.43 -48.97 11.31
C ILE A 78 23.37 -47.48 11.65
N GLU A 79 24.23 -47.01 12.58
CA GLU A 79 24.31 -45.60 12.92
C GLU A 79 24.82 -44.74 11.74
N ASP A 80 25.73 -45.26 10.92
CA ASP A 80 26.15 -44.62 9.65
C ASP A 80 24.99 -44.51 8.66
N LEU A 81 24.24 -45.60 8.45
CA LEU A 81 23.05 -45.58 7.58
C LEU A 81 22.02 -44.55 8.09
N ARG A 82 21.81 -44.50 9.41
CA ARG A 82 20.89 -43.54 10.03
C ARG A 82 21.30 -42.10 9.77
N LYS A 83 22.59 -41.79 9.93
CA LYS A 83 23.14 -40.46 9.62
C LYS A 83 22.96 -40.09 8.15
N LYS A 84 23.03 -41.07 7.24
CA LYS A 84 22.80 -40.87 5.80
C LYS A 84 21.33 -40.70 5.44
N LEU A 85 20.41 -41.37 6.13
CA LEU A 85 18.97 -41.35 5.80
C LEU A 85 18.18 -40.23 6.49
N ASN A 86 18.66 -39.68 7.61
CA ASN A 86 17.95 -38.61 8.31
C ASN A 86 17.73 -37.34 7.47
N PRO A 87 18.73 -36.80 6.73
CA PRO A 87 18.55 -35.63 5.88
C PRO A 87 17.52 -35.88 4.77
N CYS A 88 17.55 -37.07 4.15
CA CYS A 88 16.54 -37.53 3.19
C CYS A 88 15.13 -37.46 3.81
N ARG A 89 14.96 -38.02 5.01
CA ARG A 89 13.66 -38.10 5.69
C ARG A 89 13.07 -36.72 5.97
N SER A 90 13.87 -35.81 6.54
CA SER A 90 13.42 -34.44 6.83
C SER A 90 13.05 -33.69 5.54
N THR A 91 13.87 -33.82 4.49
CA THR A 91 13.62 -33.21 3.18
C THR A 91 12.31 -33.69 2.57
N LEU A 92 12.06 -35.00 2.55
CA LEU A 92 10.84 -35.59 1.99
C LEU A 92 9.58 -35.18 2.77
N ASN A 93 9.65 -35.11 4.11
CA ASN A 93 8.54 -34.65 4.94
C ASN A 93 8.14 -33.20 4.65
N LEU A 94 9.11 -32.31 4.52
CA LEU A 94 8.89 -30.89 4.23
C LEU A 94 8.42 -30.68 2.79
N ALA A 95 8.93 -31.48 1.84
CA ALA A 95 8.48 -31.49 0.45
C ALA A 95 7.00 -31.86 0.33
N VAL A 96 6.59 -32.96 0.95
CA VAL A 96 5.19 -33.42 0.93
C VAL A 96 4.27 -32.42 1.62
N SER A 97 4.68 -31.90 2.78
CA SER A 97 3.88 -30.91 3.53
C SER A 97 3.68 -29.64 2.70
N THR A 98 4.72 -29.18 2.01
CA THR A 98 4.64 -28.02 1.11
C THR A 98 3.74 -28.34 -0.08
N ALA A 99 3.94 -29.45 -0.80
CA ALA A 99 3.12 -29.85 -1.95
C ALA A 99 1.62 -29.99 -1.63
N VAL A 100 1.27 -30.50 -0.43
CA VAL A 100 -0.13 -30.58 0.02
C VAL A 100 -0.74 -29.18 0.20
N LEU A 101 0.01 -28.23 0.77
CA LEU A 101 -0.46 -26.84 0.87
C LEU A 101 -0.59 -26.18 -0.51
N LEU A 102 0.34 -26.46 -1.42
CA LEU A 102 0.32 -25.97 -2.81
C LEU A 102 -0.89 -26.46 -3.60
N THR A 103 -1.29 -27.71 -3.40
CA THR A 103 -2.47 -28.29 -4.08
C THR A 103 -3.78 -27.87 -3.42
N ALA A 104 -3.78 -27.56 -2.12
CA ALA A 104 -4.93 -27.04 -1.41
C ALA A 104 -5.24 -25.56 -1.71
N THR A 105 -4.28 -24.81 -2.26
CA THR A 105 -4.51 -23.42 -2.70
C THR A 105 -5.20 -23.38 -4.07
N THR A 106 -6.50 -23.08 -4.10
CA THR A 106 -7.19 -22.71 -5.35
C THR A 106 -6.76 -21.31 -5.80
N PRO A 107 -6.75 -21.01 -7.12
CA PRO A 107 -6.09 -19.83 -7.68
C PRO A 107 -6.70 -18.45 -7.33
N VAL A 108 -7.65 -18.35 -6.38
CA VAL A 108 -8.39 -17.10 -6.13
C VAL A 108 -8.27 -16.56 -4.69
N SER A 109 -7.83 -17.33 -3.68
CA SER A 109 -7.49 -16.71 -2.39
C SER A 109 -6.67 -17.63 -1.47
N ILE A 110 -5.42 -17.26 -1.19
CA ILE A 110 -4.67 -17.82 -0.06
C ILE A 110 -5.26 -17.22 1.23
N THR A 111 -5.78 -18.07 2.13
CA THR A 111 -6.30 -17.63 3.44
C THR A 111 -5.16 -17.27 4.39
N GLU A 112 -5.42 -16.47 5.43
CA GLU A 112 -4.41 -16.11 6.43
C GLU A 112 -3.87 -17.35 7.17
N SER A 113 -4.72 -18.37 7.37
CA SER A 113 -4.32 -19.66 7.92
C SER A 113 -3.30 -20.38 7.04
N MET A 114 -3.52 -20.40 5.72
CA MET A 114 -2.58 -21.00 4.77
C MET A 114 -1.26 -20.23 4.71
N ARG A 115 -1.29 -18.88 4.80
CA ARG A 115 -0.07 -18.06 4.90
C ARG A 115 0.73 -18.36 6.15
N SER A 116 0.06 -18.58 7.29
CA SER A 116 0.70 -18.97 8.54
C SER A 116 1.39 -20.33 8.40
N GLN A 117 0.69 -21.33 7.85
CA GLN A 117 1.24 -22.68 7.67
C GLN A 117 2.43 -22.71 6.70
N LEU A 118 2.39 -21.92 5.62
CA LEU A 118 3.53 -21.78 4.71
C LEU A 118 4.72 -21.11 5.42
N ARG A 119 4.48 -20.09 6.24
CA ARG A 119 5.53 -19.43 7.04
C ARG A 119 6.15 -20.39 8.05
N ASP A 120 5.34 -21.22 8.71
CA ASP A 120 5.83 -22.22 9.66
C ASP A 120 6.69 -23.28 8.96
N ASN A 121 6.30 -23.70 7.75
CA ASN A 121 7.12 -24.59 6.93
C ASN A 121 8.42 -23.92 6.47
N GLU A 122 8.40 -22.64 6.07
CA GLU A 122 9.62 -21.89 5.72
C GLU A 122 10.62 -21.85 6.89
N ILE A 123 10.14 -21.58 8.11
CA ILE A 123 10.96 -21.58 9.32
C ILE A 123 11.58 -22.96 9.54
N ARG A 124 10.79 -24.03 9.45
CA ARG A 124 11.27 -25.40 9.63
C ARG A 124 12.27 -25.82 8.56
N ILE A 125 12.08 -25.38 7.31
CA ILE A 125 13.04 -25.62 6.23
C ILE A 125 14.36 -24.90 6.53
N ALA A 126 14.31 -23.64 6.98
CA ALA A 126 15.52 -22.87 7.33
C ALA A 126 16.29 -23.48 8.51
N GLU A 127 15.59 -23.97 9.54
CA GLU A 127 16.19 -24.69 10.67
C GLU A 127 16.91 -25.97 10.23
N GLU A 128 16.27 -26.77 9.37
CA GLU A 128 16.87 -28.00 8.82
C GLU A 128 18.05 -27.70 7.89
N MET A 129 17.97 -26.66 7.05
CA MET A 129 19.10 -26.22 6.21
C MET A 129 20.31 -25.82 7.05
N LYS A 130 20.09 -25.10 8.16
CA LYS A 130 21.15 -24.74 9.11
C LYS A 130 21.75 -25.97 9.78
N ALA A 131 20.93 -26.91 10.24
CA ALA A 131 21.41 -28.15 10.81
C ALA A 131 22.26 -28.97 9.81
N MET A 132 21.85 -28.98 8.53
CA MET A 132 22.63 -29.62 7.46
C MET A 132 23.94 -28.88 7.15
N ASP A 133 23.98 -27.54 7.22
CA ASP A 133 25.24 -26.76 7.09
C ASP A 133 26.22 -27.08 8.22
N ASP A 134 25.70 -27.12 9.46
CA ASP A 134 26.51 -27.45 10.64
C ASP A 134 27.10 -28.86 10.49
N GLN A 135 26.25 -29.84 10.13
CA GLN A 135 26.69 -31.23 9.87
C GLN A 135 27.64 -31.34 8.68
N LYS A 136 27.42 -30.58 7.61
CA LYS A 136 28.30 -30.52 6.44
C LYS A 136 29.69 -30.04 6.84
N THR A 137 29.77 -28.98 7.66
CA THR A 137 31.03 -28.43 8.15
C THR A 137 31.80 -29.45 9.00
N GLU A 138 31.10 -30.18 9.88
CA GLU A 138 31.70 -31.27 10.67
C GLU A 138 32.28 -32.39 9.79
N VAL A 139 31.54 -32.81 8.75
CA VAL A 139 31.98 -33.86 7.81
C VAL A 139 33.16 -33.38 6.96
N GLU A 140 33.15 -32.12 6.51
CA GLU A 140 34.27 -31.52 5.75
C GLU A 140 35.55 -31.44 6.60
N MET A 141 35.43 -31.05 7.88
CA MET A 141 36.56 -31.06 8.81
C MET A 141 37.10 -32.47 9.05
N ALA A 142 36.22 -33.46 9.24
CA ALA A 142 36.61 -34.86 9.39
C ALA A 142 37.30 -35.42 8.13
N LEU A 143 36.83 -35.01 6.94
CA LEU A 143 37.42 -35.38 5.66
C LEU A 143 38.82 -34.77 5.49
N GLN A 144 39.02 -33.51 5.88
CA GLN A 144 40.35 -32.88 5.87
C GLN A 144 41.33 -33.59 6.80
N GLN A 145 40.89 -33.96 8.01
CA GLN A 145 41.70 -34.73 8.97
C GLN A 145 42.06 -36.11 8.42
N ALA A 146 41.10 -36.83 7.84
CA ALA A 146 41.32 -38.13 7.22
C ALA A 146 42.31 -38.06 6.03
N ASN A 147 42.21 -37.02 5.20
CA ASN A 147 43.13 -36.77 4.09
C ASN A 147 44.55 -36.45 4.57
N THR A 148 44.71 -35.76 5.71
CA THR A 148 46.04 -35.52 6.30
C THR A 148 46.66 -36.77 6.91
N ALA A 149 45.85 -37.65 7.51
CA ALA A 149 46.29 -38.93 8.10
C ALA A 149 46.63 -39.99 7.03
N GLN A 150 46.10 -39.86 5.82
CA GLN A 150 46.37 -40.75 4.69
C GLN A 150 47.82 -40.68 4.17
N LYS A 151 48.59 -39.66 4.55
CA LYS A 151 50.03 -39.59 4.29
C LYS A 151 50.88 -40.50 5.18
N THR A 152 50.31 -41.13 6.21
CA THR A 152 51.07 -41.87 7.23
C THR A 152 50.70 -43.34 7.43
N ASP A 153 49.55 -43.84 6.97
CA ASP A 153 49.21 -45.27 7.17
C ASP A 153 48.23 -45.85 6.14
N SER A 154 48.33 -47.16 5.90
CA SER A 154 47.65 -47.90 4.83
C SER A 154 46.33 -48.54 5.26
N ASN A 155 45.29 -47.75 5.56
CA ASN A 155 43.88 -48.16 5.28
C ASN A 155 42.81 -47.01 5.19
N PRO A 156 43.04 -45.82 4.59
CA PRO A 156 42.14 -44.67 4.76
C PRO A 156 41.08 -44.53 3.66
N SER A 157 41.11 -45.40 2.63
CA SER A 157 40.28 -45.29 1.43
C SER A 157 38.78 -45.43 1.70
N GLU A 158 38.37 -46.42 2.50
CA GLU A 158 36.94 -46.69 2.75
C GLU A 158 36.30 -45.58 3.61
N THR A 159 37.06 -44.97 4.53
CA THR A 159 36.57 -43.89 5.40
C THR A 159 36.37 -42.58 4.62
N ILE A 160 37.28 -42.27 3.70
CA ILE A 160 37.19 -41.08 2.84
C ILE A 160 36.00 -41.21 1.87
N GLU A 161 35.80 -42.40 1.30
CA GLU A 161 34.65 -42.69 0.42
C GLU A 161 33.32 -42.56 1.19
N GLN A 162 33.25 -43.06 2.42
CA GLN A 162 32.05 -42.94 3.27
C GLN A 162 31.72 -41.49 3.63
N LEU A 163 32.73 -40.67 3.95
CA LEU A 163 32.55 -39.25 4.24
C LEU A 163 32.14 -38.45 2.98
N GLY A 164 32.70 -38.79 1.81
CA GLY A 164 32.28 -38.21 0.53
C GLY A 164 30.81 -38.48 0.21
N GLN A 165 30.35 -39.72 0.36
CA GLN A 165 28.94 -40.07 0.16
C GLN A 165 27.99 -39.36 1.14
N GLN A 166 28.42 -39.13 2.38
CA GLN A 166 27.66 -38.33 3.34
C GLN A 166 27.55 -36.87 2.90
N LEU A 167 28.64 -36.29 2.39
CA LEU A 167 28.68 -34.92 1.89
C LEU A 167 27.75 -34.73 0.68
N ASP A 168 27.77 -35.67 -0.28
CA ASP A 168 26.90 -35.66 -1.44
C ASP A 168 25.42 -35.69 -1.02
N THR A 169 25.09 -36.55 -0.05
CA THR A 169 23.71 -36.68 0.46
C THR A 169 23.22 -35.42 1.15
N LEU A 170 24.08 -34.77 1.96
CA LEU A 170 23.77 -33.49 2.60
C LEU A 170 23.62 -32.37 1.57
N SER A 171 24.48 -32.33 0.55
CA SER A 171 24.43 -31.29 -0.48
C SER A 171 23.17 -31.35 -1.35
N LEU A 172 22.75 -32.55 -1.77
CA LEU A 172 21.53 -32.77 -2.55
C LEU A 172 20.27 -32.46 -1.74
N SER A 173 20.24 -32.88 -0.47
CA SER A 173 19.12 -32.62 0.44
C SER A 173 18.98 -31.11 0.71
N ARG A 174 20.10 -30.41 0.95
CA ARG A 174 20.13 -28.95 1.10
C ARG A 174 19.58 -28.24 -0.13
N LYS A 175 20.06 -28.61 -1.33
CA LYS A 175 19.62 -28.00 -2.59
C LYS A 175 18.12 -28.18 -2.81
N SER A 176 17.59 -29.35 -2.43
CA SER A 176 16.15 -29.64 -2.50
C SER A 176 15.34 -28.75 -1.54
N LEU A 177 15.81 -28.57 -0.31
CA LEU A 177 15.19 -27.67 0.67
C LEU A 177 15.23 -26.20 0.24
N GLU A 178 16.33 -25.76 -0.37
CA GLU A 178 16.47 -24.41 -0.92
C GLU A 178 15.44 -24.13 -2.02
N CYS A 179 15.25 -25.07 -2.95
CA CYS A 179 14.19 -24.96 -3.97
C CYS A 179 12.79 -24.88 -3.36
N LEU A 180 12.51 -25.71 -2.34
CA LEU A 180 11.22 -25.74 -1.65
C LEU A 180 10.91 -24.45 -0.89
N VAL A 181 11.92 -23.88 -0.20
CA VAL A 181 11.73 -22.61 0.53
C VAL A 181 11.49 -21.46 -0.44
N SER A 182 12.21 -21.42 -1.55
CA SER A 182 12.04 -20.41 -2.61
C SER A 182 10.62 -20.47 -3.17
N GLN A 183 10.13 -21.66 -3.52
CA GLN A 183 8.78 -21.84 -4.05
C GLN A 183 7.68 -21.51 -3.02
N SER A 184 7.84 -21.97 -1.78
CA SER A 184 6.90 -21.68 -0.68
C SER A 184 6.80 -20.17 -0.44
N HIS A 185 7.95 -19.49 -0.43
CA HIS A 185 8.06 -18.05 -0.25
C HIS A 185 7.42 -17.28 -1.41
N GLN A 186 7.69 -17.66 -2.66
CA GLN A 186 7.10 -17.05 -3.86
C GLN A 186 5.57 -17.09 -3.83
N LEU A 187 4.97 -18.18 -3.34
CA LEU A 187 3.53 -18.34 -3.27
C LEU A 187 2.89 -17.66 -2.07
N ARG A 188 3.53 -17.73 -0.89
CA ARG A 188 3.08 -16.97 0.28
C ARG A 188 3.07 -15.46 0.02
N THR A 189 4.00 -14.98 -0.81
CA THR A 189 4.18 -13.55 -1.13
C THR A 189 3.56 -13.11 -2.46
N GLY A 190 3.14 -14.05 -3.33
CA GLY A 190 2.50 -13.77 -4.62
C GLY A 190 3.43 -13.17 -5.68
N GLN A 191 4.69 -13.61 -5.75
CA GLN A 191 5.76 -12.97 -6.56
C GLN A 191 6.01 -13.57 -7.96
N LYS A 192 5.14 -14.45 -8.45
CA LYS A 192 5.18 -14.96 -9.83
C LYS A 192 4.05 -14.36 -10.67
N PHE A 193 4.40 -13.66 -11.74
CA PHE A 193 3.46 -12.94 -12.59
C PHE A 193 3.52 -13.46 -14.04
N THR A 194 2.44 -14.04 -14.53
CA THR A 194 2.34 -14.60 -15.89
C THR A 194 1.24 -13.90 -16.69
N LYS A 195 1.39 -13.80 -18.02
CA LYS A 195 0.42 -13.15 -18.94
C LYS A 195 0.15 -11.69 -18.59
N VAL A 196 1.23 -10.97 -18.32
CA VAL A 196 1.16 -9.58 -17.91
C VAL A 196 0.88 -8.70 -19.14
N ALA A 197 -0.38 -8.38 -19.39
CA ALA A 197 -0.79 -7.54 -20.51
C ALA A 197 -1.25 -6.15 -20.06
N VAL A 198 -0.78 -5.11 -20.73
CA VAL A 198 -1.21 -3.72 -20.53
C VAL A 198 -1.55 -3.12 -21.89
N SER A 199 -2.80 -2.69 -22.05
CA SER A 199 -3.31 -2.05 -23.28
C SER A 199 -3.23 -0.52 -23.22
N ASP A 200 -3.63 0.16 -24.31
CA ASP A 200 -3.48 1.62 -24.47
C ASP A 200 -4.09 2.41 -23.30
N GLY A 201 -3.26 3.21 -22.62
CA GLY A 201 -3.61 3.97 -21.43
C GLY A 201 -3.71 3.15 -20.13
N GLY A 202 -3.50 1.82 -20.20
CA GLY A 202 -3.41 0.93 -19.06
C GLY A 202 -2.15 1.18 -18.21
N LYS A 203 -2.26 0.99 -16.91
CA LYS A 203 -1.16 1.14 -15.94
C LYS A 203 -1.09 -0.08 -15.03
N LEU A 204 0.09 -0.66 -14.89
CA LEU A 204 0.31 -1.83 -14.05
C LEU A 204 1.52 -1.64 -13.13
N LEU A 205 1.35 -2.05 -11.87
CA LEU A 205 2.40 -2.20 -10.88
C LEU A 205 2.41 -3.66 -10.45
N ALA A 206 3.49 -4.39 -10.72
CA ALA A 206 3.64 -5.77 -10.25
C ALA A 206 5.07 -5.99 -9.73
N GLY A 207 5.20 -6.58 -8.55
CA GLY A 207 6.48 -6.74 -7.85
C GLY A 207 6.48 -6.10 -6.45
N LEU A 208 7.66 -5.99 -5.83
CA LEU A 208 7.82 -5.48 -4.46
C LEU A 208 8.04 -3.98 -4.49
N ILE A 209 7.04 -3.23 -4.05
CA ILE A 209 7.00 -1.78 -4.18
C ILE A 209 6.93 -1.17 -2.78
N ASN A 210 7.86 -0.26 -2.48
CA ASN A 210 7.95 0.43 -1.19
C ASN A 210 8.04 -0.51 0.02
N CYS A 211 8.76 -1.63 -0.12
CA CYS A 211 9.09 -2.51 0.99
C CYS A 211 10.35 -2.02 1.72
N ASP A 212 10.37 -2.18 3.04
CA ASP A 212 11.50 -1.79 3.88
C ASP A 212 12.79 -2.53 3.48
N SER A 213 13.94 -1.85 3.65
CA SER A 213 15.24 -2.39 3.29
C SER A 213 15.57 -3.65 4.10
N GLY A 214 15.77 -4.78 3.41
CA GLY A 214 16.18 -6.05 4.01
C GLY A 214 15.62 -7.30 3.32
N ILE A 215 14.71 -7.14 2.36
CA ILE A 215 14.13 -8.26 1.61
C ILE A 215 14.95 -8.52 0.33
N GLU A 216 15.77 -9.57 0.32
CA GLU A 216 16.20 -10.19 -0.93
C GLU A 216 15.04 -11.03 -1.48
N ALA A 217 14.58 -10.70 -2.68
CA ALA A 217 13.43 -11.36 -3.29
C ALA A 217 13.69 -11.59 -4.77
N GLN A 218 13.50 -12.83 -5.21
CA GLN A 218 13.50 -13.20 -6.62
C GLN A 218 12.08 -13.13 -7.16
N GLN A 219 11.89 -12.33 -8.21
CA GLN A 219 10.59 -12.12 -8.87
C GLN A 219 10.66 -12.60 -10.31
N GLU A 220 9.67 -13.38 -10.72
CA GLU A 220 9.60 -13.93 -12.07
C GLU A 220 8.43 -13.33 -12.83
N PHE A 221 8.72 -12.79 -14.02
CA PHE A 221 7.75 -12.22 -14.94
C PHE A 221 7.79 -12.96 -16.28
N HIS A 222 6.64 -13.48 -16.73
CA HIS A 222 6.51 -14.19 -18.00
C HIS A 222 5.37 -13.61 -18.84
N ASP A 223 5.50 -13.68 -20.17
CA ASP A 223 4.51 -13.21 -21.15
C ASP A 223 4.06 -11.76 -20.91
N VAL A 224 5.03 -10.85 -20.81
CA VAL A 224 4.79 -9.42 -20.61
C VAL A 224 4.52 -8.75 -21.97
N ASN A 225 3.35 -8.17 -22.16
CA ASN A 225 2.97 -7.40 -23.34
C ASN A 225 2.42 -6.02 -22.94
N VAL A 226 3.08 -4.94 -23.33
CA VAL A 226 2.64 -3.58 -23.04
C VAL A 226 2.45 -2.82 -24.34
N THR A 227 1.20 -2.58 -24.72
CA THR A 227 0.79 -1.77 -25.88
C THR A 227 0.17 -0.47 -25.39
N GLY A 228 0.83 0.67 -25.68
CA GLY A 228 0.34 2.03 -25.40
C GLY A 228 0.03 2.39 -23.93
N GLY A 229 0.45 1.55 -22.96
CA GLY A 229 0.31 1.78 -21.52
C GLY A 229 1.66 1.90 -20.80
N SER A 230 1.65 1.84 -19.46
CA SER A 230 2.86 1.88 -18.64
C SER A 230 2.85 0.78 -17.58
N ALA A 231 3.91 -0.02 -17.49
CA ALA A 231 4.05 -1.06 -16.48
C ALA A 231 5.36 -0.89 -15.70
N PHE A 232 5.31 -1.04 -14.38
CA PHE A 232 6.48 -1.27 -13.55
C PHE A 232 6.46 -2.72 -13.08
N LEU A 233 7.54 -3.46 -13.38
CA LEU A 233 7.73 -4.85 -13.03
C LEU A 233 9.03 -4.99 -12.24
N GLY A 234 8.97 -5.42 -10.99
CA GLY A 234 10.16 -5.71 -10.18
C GLY A 234 10.16 -5.06 -8.80
N VAL A 235 11.37 -4.90 -8.25
CA VAL A 235 11.59 -4.32 -6.91
C VAL A 235 11.86 -2.82 -7.01
N GLY A 236 11.06 -2.00 -6.36
CA GLY A 236 11.19 -0.54 -6.39
C GLY A 236 11.12 0.07 -4.99
N LYS A 237 12.18 0.80 -4.61
CA LYS A 237 12.17 1.68 -3.42
C LYS A 237 11.74 3.09 -3.81
N ASN A 238 10.92 3.73 -2.98
CA ASN A 238 10.41 5.08 -3.20
C ASN A 238 9.68 5.26 -4.54
N VAL A 239 9.03 4.19 -5.02
CA VAL A 239 8.17 4.29 -6.20
C VAL A 239 6.90 5.00 -5.77
N ASP A 240 6.73 6.21 -6.29
CA ASP A 240 5.52 6.97 -6.09
C ASP A 240 4.37 6.31 -6.86
N SER A 241 3.64 5.43 -6.16
CA SER A 241 2.49 4.72 -6.71
C SER A 241 1.43 5.68 -7.22
N LYS A 242 1.38 6.93 -6.73
CA LYS A 242 0.48 7.98 -7.25
C LYS A 242 0.95 8.49 -8.61
N LYS A 243 2.24 8.60 -8.91
CA LYS A 243 2.72 8.94 -10.27
C LYS A 243 2.34 7.89 -11.32
N LEU A 244 2.32 6.60 -10.93
CA LEU A 244 1.91 5.53 -11.84
C LEU A 244 0.39 5.34 -11.93
N THR A 245 -0.37 5.54 -10.84
CA THR A 245 -1.84 5.31 -10.81
C THR A 245 -2.69 6.56 -11.06
N THR A 246 -2.15 7.77 -10.88
CA THR A 246 -2.82 8.97 -11.34
C THR A 246 -2.55 9.12 -12.84
N GLY A 247 -3.62 9.27 -13.61
CA GLY A 247 -3.48 9.57 -15.04
C GLY A 247 -2.74 10.88 -15.20
N SER A 248 -1.49 10.83 -15.66
CA SER A 248 -0.78 11.99 -16.18
C SER A 248 -1.29 12.30 -17.58
N TYR A 249 -2.60 12.53 -17.71
CA TYR A 249 -3.06 13.44 -18.73
C TYR A 249 -2.61 14.82 -18.25
N ASN A 250 -1.81 15.51 -19.06
CA ASN A 250 -1.42 16.90 -18.83
C ASN A 250 -0.55 17.15 -17.58
N GLU A 251 0.27 16.19 -17.13
CA GLU A 251 1.13 16.36 -15.93
C GLU A 251 2.02 17.60 -16.01
N GLN A 252 2.58 17.90 -17.18
CA GLN A 252 3.34 19.14 -17.38
C GLN A 252 2.49 20.39 -17.14
N LEU A 253 1.24 20.39 -17.61
CA LEU A 253 0.28 21.47 -17.33
C LEU A 253 -0.06 21.51 -15.84
N ARG A 254 -0.25 20.37 -15.17
CA ARG A 254 -0.51 20.32 -13.72
C ARG A 254 0.63 20.85 -12.87
N LEU A 255 1.86 20.54 -13.25
CA LEU A 255 3.04 21.06 -12.59
C LEU A 255 3.16 22.57 -12.82
N ALA A 256 2.84 23.05 -14.02
CA ALA A 256 2.81 24.48 -14.34
C ALA A 256 1.72 25.22 -13.55
N GLU A 257 0.50 24.69 -13.48
CA GLU A 257 -0.61 25.27 -12.70
C GLU A 257 -0.32 25.37 -11.20
N ARG A 258 0.48 24.44 -10.67
CA ARG A 258 0.90 24.40 -9.26
C ARG A 258 2.21 25.14 -9.01
N HIS A 259 2.83 25.70 -10.06
CA HIS A 259 4.08 26.43 -9.90
C HIS A 259 3.80 27.78 -9.23
N LEU A 260 4.15 27.86 -7.94
CA LEU A 260 4.11 29.10 -7.17
C LEU A 260 5.52 29.67 -7.01
N LYS A 261 5.73 30.89 -7.48
CA LYS A 261 6.95 31.67 -7.21
C LYS A 261 6.73 32.53 -5.97
N PHE A 262 7.63 32.44 -4.99
CA PHE A 262 7.57 33.20 -3.75
C PHE A 262 8.98 33.38 -3.14
N ASP A 263 9.16 34.37 -2.27
CA ASP A 263 10.41 34.64 -1.56
C ASP A 263 10.49 33.84 -0.25
N VAL A 264 11.38 32.84 -0.24
CA VAL A 264 11.63 31.97 0.91
C VAL A 264 12.23 32.73 2.10
N PHE A 265 13.11 33.70 1.86
CA PHE A 265 13.72 34.48 2.94
C PHE A 265 12.71 35.43 3.56
N ALA A 266 11.85 36.04 2.76
CA ALA A 266 10.73 36.83 3.25
C ALA A 266 9.78 35.98 4.09
N LEU A 267 9.46 34.75 3.64
CA LEU A 267 8.61 33.84 4.41
C LEU A 267 9.24 33.48 5.75
N LYS A 268 10.55 33.16 5.80
CA LYS A 268 11.28 32.94 7.05
C LYS A 268 11.25 34.16 7.97
N ARG A 269 11.41 35.37 7.44
CA ARG A 269 11.33 36.62 8.22
C ARG A 269 9.95 36.81 8.82
N ILE A 270 8.88 36.56 8.05
CA ILE A 270 7.51 36.65 8.56
C ILE A 270 7.28 35.64 9.67
N ILE A 271 7.67 34.37 9.47
CA ILE A 271 7.54 33.32 10.49
C ILE A 271 8.24 33.73 11.79
N ALA A 272 9.46 34.27 11.71
CA ALA A 272 10.22 34.70 12.88
C ALA A 272 9.58 35.93 13.55
N ALA A 273 9.15 36.91 12.76
CA ALA A 273 8.48 38.12 13.26
C ALA A 273 7.17 37.82 13.98
N THR A 274 6.42 36.78 13.57
CA THR A 274 5.20 36.33 14.26
C THR A 274 5.43 35.94 15.72
N PHE A 275 6.68 35.63 16.11
CA PHE A 275 7.04 35.29 17.49
C PHE A 275 8.05 36.27 18.09
N ASP A 276 8.19 37.47 17.51
CA ASP A 276 9.14 38.50 17.94
C ASP A 276 10.59 38.00 17.99
N ARG A 277 10.98 37.17 17.02
CA ARG A 277 12.31 36.55 16.92
C ARG A 277 13.04 36.94 15.64
N PRO A 278 14.38 36.93 15.64
CA PRO A 278 15.15 37.07 14.41
C PRO A 278 15.07 35.80 13.55
N ALA A 279 15.17 35.96 12.23
CA ALA A 279 15.15 34.83 11.29
C ALA A 279 16.32 33.84 11.47
N SER A 280 17.40 34.25 12.14
CA SER A 280 18.53 33.40 12.53
C SER A 280 18.14 32.29 13.52
N ASP A 281 17.05 32.47 14.27
CA ASP A 281 16.58 31.47 15.24
C ASP A 281 15.91 30.27 14.56
N ILE A 282 15.59 30.37 13.27
CA ILE A 282 15.07 29.25 12.48
C ILE A 282 16.23 28.38 12.00
N VAL A 283 16.48 27.29 12.73
CA VAL A 283 17.57 26.33 12.46
C VAL A 283 17.29 25.45 11.27
N GLU A 284 16.03 25.09 11.04
CA GLU A 284 15.63 24.27 9.90
C GLU A 284 14.40 24.84 9.23
N PHE A 285 14.41 24.83 7.90
CA PHE A 285 13.28 25.19 7.07
C PHE A 285 13.24 24.28 5.85
N PHE A 286 12.20 23.44 5.74
CA PHE A 286 12.09 22.46 4.67
C PHE A 286 10.64 22.24 4.24
N LYS A 287 10.47 21.71 3.02
CA LYS A 287 9.15 21.32 2.51
C LYS A 287 8.71 20.05 3.23
N LEU A 288 7.66 20.16 4.04
CA LEU A 288 7.12 19.03 4.80
C LEU A 288 6.27 18.12 3.91
N SER A 289 5.36 18.72 3.14
CA SER A 289 4.43 17.97 2.29
C SER A 289 3.83 18.83 1.18
N GLU A 290 3.22 18.16 0.20
CA GLU A 290 2.42 18.78 -0.86
C GLU A 290 1.06 18.09 -0.91
N GLY A 291 0.00 18.87 -0.80
CA GLY A 291 -1.38 18.41 -0.95
C GLY A 291 -1.92 18.72 -2.35
N GLY A 292 -3.23 18.55 -2.53
CA GLY A 292 -3.92 18.95 -3.77
C GLY A 292 -4.06 20.47 -3.94
N PHE A 293 -4.01 21.23 -2.84
CA PHE A 293 -4.31 22.66 -2.81
C PHE A 293 -3.17 23.53 -2.26
N ASN A 294 -2.27 22.95 -1.47
CA ASN A 294 -1.25 23.70 -0.74
C ASN A 294 0.11 23.01 -0.79
N ARG A 295 1.16 23.82 -0.78
CA ARG A 295 2.51 23.42 -0.39
C ARG A 295 2.71 23.75 1.08
N VAL A 296 3.27 22.81 1.83
CA VAL A 296 3.43 22.91 3.28
C VAL A 296 4.91 22.87 3.63
N PHE A 297 5.36 23.89 4.35
CA PHE A 297 6.71 23.99 4.89
C PHE A 297 6.67 23.90 6.42
N GLN A 298 7.73 23.36 6.98
CA GLN A 298 7.97 23.36 8.42
C GLN A 298 9.19 24.23 8.73
N ALA A 299 9.05 25.08 9.73
CA ALA A 299 10.13 25.85 10.33
C ALA A 299 10.37 25.37 11.77
N ASN A 300 11.62 25.05 12.10
CA ASN A 300 12.02 24.67 13.45
C ASN A 300 12.89 25.77 14.04
N PHE A 301 12.54 26.24 15.24
CA PHE A 301 13.31 27.21 16.00
C PHE A 301 14.34 26.53 16.90
N VAL A 302 15.37 27.28 17.31
CA VAL A 302 16.44 26.84 18.25
C VAL A 302 15.90 26.28 19.57
N ASP A 303 14.74 26.75 20.03
CA ASP A 303 14.10 26.32 21.29
C ASP A 303 13.19 25.09 21.11
N GLY A 304 13.19 24.49 19.93
CA GLY A 304 12.36 23.33 19.59
C GLY A 304 10.95 23.67 19.12
N LYS A 305 10.55 24.95 19.09
CA LYS A 305 9.22 25.33 18.57
C LYS A 305 9.13 25.00 17.07
N CYS A 306 8.09 24.26 16.70
CA CYS A 306 7.82 23.86 15.32
C CYS A 306 6.60 24.60 14.78
N VAL A 307 6.72 25.17 13.58
CA VAL A 307 5.69 25.99 12.95
C VAL A 307 5.44 25.51 11.52
N ILE A 308 4.18 25.53 11.09
CA ILE A 308 3.78 25.19 9.73
C ILE A 308 3.49 26.47 8.94
N ALA A 309 4.04 26.54 7.73
CA ALA A 309 3.67 27.54 6.73
C ALA A 309 2.99 26.85 5.54
N ARG A 310 1.74 27.25 5.24
CA ARG A 310 0.97 26.76 4.11
C ARG A 310 0.87 27.84 3.06
N LEU A 311 1.17 27.48 1.81
CA LEU A 311 1.03 28.34 0.64
C LEU A 311 0.08 27.67 -0.36
N PRO A 312 -1.04 28.29 -0.72
CA PRO A 312 -1.96 27.74 -1.71
C PRO A 312 -1.32 27.75 -3.10
N TYR A 313 -1.69 26.79 -3.95
CA TYR A 313 -1.30 26.83 -5.36
C TYR A 313 -2.10 27.91 -6.11
N PRO A 314 -1.54 28.50 -7.19
CA PRO A 314 -2.26 29.45 -8.04
C PRO A 314 -3.58 28.91 -8.62
N SER A 315 -3.68 27.58 -8.80
CA SER A 315 -4.92 26.91 -9.23
C SER A 315 -6.00 26.81 -8.14
N THR A 316 -5.69 27.16 -6.90
CA THR A 316 -6.66 27.19 -5.80
C THR A 316 -7.46 28.48 -5.88
N THR A 317 -8.67 28.38 -6.43
CA THR A 317 -9.60 29.50 -6.51
C THR A 317 -10.66 29.40 -5.41
N PRO A 318 -11.13 30.54 -4.89
CA PRO A 318 -10.70 31.93 -5.14
C PRO A 318 -9.49 32.36 -4.29
N GLU A 319 -8.57 33.15 -4.87
CA GLU A 319 -7.29 33.58 -4.24
C GLU A 319 -7.51 34.21 -2.85
N GLN A 320 -8.27 35.31 -2.77
CA GLN A 320 -8.45 36.04 -1.51
C GLN A 320 -9.37 35.32 -0.52
N TYR A 321 -10.52 34.81 -0.97
CA TYR A 321 -11.52 34.29 -0.04
C TYR A 321 -11.11 32.95 0.59
N THR A 322 -10.29 32.13 -0.08
CA THR A 322 -9.91 30.82 0.45
C THR A 322 -9.12 30.96 1.76
N ILE A 323 -8.11 31.82 1.79
CA ILE A 323 -7.28 32.02 2.99
C ILE A 323 -8.05 32.73 4.10
N ALA A 324 -8.81 33.78 3.75
CA ALA A 324 -9.64 34.48 4.72
C ALA A 324 -10.67 33.54 5.37
N SER A 325 -11.31 32.68 4.57
CA SER A 325 -12.30 31.75 5.10
C SER A 325 -11.71 30.60 5.90
N GLU A 326 -10.59 30.03 5.45
CA GLU A 326 -9.93 28.93 6.15
C GLU A 326 -9.42 29.38 7.53
N THR A 327 -8.80 30.55 7.61
CA THR A 327 -8.26 31.08 8.88
C THR A 327 -9.35 31.49 9.87
N ALA A 328 -10.48 32.02 9.38
CA ALA A 328 -11.65 32.31 10.21
C ALA A 328 -12.30 31.02 10.72
N THR A 329 -12.44 30.00 9.87
CA THR A 329 -13.01 28.70 10.23
C THR A 329 -12.17 28.01 11.32
N LEU A 330 -10.84 28.01 11.18
CA LEU A 330 -9.93 27.44 12.18
C LEU A 330 -10.12 28.07 13.57
N ASN A 331 -10.16 29.40 13.63
CA ASN A 331 -10.36 30.12 14.88
C ASN A 331 -11.77 29.90 15.45
N TYR A 332 -12.80 29.94 14.62
CA TYR A 332 -14.17 29.65 15.01
C TYR A 332 -14.29 28.27 15.68
N LEU A 333 -13.75 27.22 15.05
CA LEU A 333 -13.76 25.87 15.61
C LEU A 333 -13.06 25.79 16.97
N ARG A 334 -11.90 26.44 17.15
CA ARG A 334 -11.20 26.49 18.43
C ARG A 334 -12.05 27.10 19.54
N ARG A 335 -12.81 28.15 19.24
CA ARG A 335 -13.72 28.80 20.21
C ARG A 335 -14.88 27.93 20.64
N HIS A 336 -15.32 27.04 19.75
CA HIS A 336 -16.28 25.98 20.07
C HIS A 336 -15.61 24.71 20.66
N GLY A 337 -14.37 24.85 21.13
CA GLY A 337 -13.59 23.82 21.82
C GLY A 337 -13.10 22.70 20.91
N ILE A 338 -13.25 22.82 19.60
CA ILE A 338 -12.83 21.80 18.64
C ILE A 338 -11.31 21.97 18.43
N CYS A 339 -10.58 20.86 18.51
CA CYS A 339 -9.14 20.88 18.33
C CYS A 339 -8.82 21.17 16.86
N ALA A 340 -8.38 22.39 16.58
CA ALA A 340 -7.91 22.85 15.29
C ALA A 340 -6.61 23.65 15.48
N PRO A 341 -5.69 23.68 14.48
CA PRO A 341 -4.45 24.44 14.59
C PRO A 341 -4.68 25.92 14.90
N ASP A 342 -3.87 26.48 15.80
CA ASP A 342 -3.85 27.93 16.01
C ASP A 342 -3.23 28.66 14.80
N VAL A 343 -3.84 29.77 14.39
CA VAL A 343 -3.36 30.58 13.26
C VAL A 343 -2.61 31.78 13.81
N TYR A 344 -1.30 31.82 13.56
CA TYR A 344 -0.43 32.85 14.10
C TYR A 344 -0.34 34.08 13.19
N ALA A 345 -0.27 33.87 11.88
CA ALA A 345 -0.24 34.96 10.89
C ALA A 345 -0.74 34.44 9.55
N TRP A 346 -1.29 35.32 8.71
CA TRP A 346 -1.72 34.95 7.36
C TRP A 346 -1.77 36.18 6.45
N SER A 347 -1.76 35.95 5.14
CA SER A 347 -2.03 36.95 4.11
C SER A 347 -2.89 36.32 3.03
N SER A 348 -4.04 36.91 2.73
CA SER A 348 -4.92 36.49 1.63
C SER A 348 -4.57 37.15 0.30
N THR A 349 -3.52 37.96 0.24
CA THR A 349 -3.14 38.68 -0.98
C THR A 349 -1.65 38.53 -1.25
N LYS A 350 -1.24 38.73 -2.50
CA LYS A 350 0.16 38.60 -2.94
C LYS A 350 0.97 39.88 -2.70
N GLU A 351 0.30 40.97 -2.34
CA GLU A 351 0.87 42.27 -1.97
C GLU A 351 1.52 42.23 -0.58
N ASN A 352 2.43 41.29 -0.40
CA ASN A 352 3.22 41.12 0.81
C ASN A 352 4.67 40.72 0.43
N PRO A 353 5.65 40.83 1.35
CA PRO A 353 7.05 40.56 1.03
C PRO A 353 7.34 39.14 0.49
N VAL A 354 6.48 38.16 0.76
CA VAL A 354 6.62 36.78 0.24
C VAL A 354 6.23 36.69 -1.23
N GLY A 355 5.38 37.60 -1.72
CA GLY A 355 4.85 37.57 -3.08
C GLY A 355 3.82 36.47 -3.32
N ALA A 356 3.28 35.88 -2.26
CA ALA A 356 2.27 34.83 -2.31
C ALA A 356 1.36 34.88 -1.08
N GLU A 357 0.13 34.37 -1.19
CA GLU A 357 -0.71 34.13 -0.02
C GLU A 357 -0.08 33.06 0.90
N TYR A 358 -0.35 33.15 2.20
CA TYR A 358 0.16 32.17 3.16
C TYR A 358 -0.68 32.09 4.43
N ILE A 359 -0.55 30.97 5.14
CA ILE A 359 -1.00 30.77 6.52
C ILE A 359 0.18 30.23 7.34
N ILE A 360 0.54 30.93 8.41
CA ILE A 360 1.48 30.49 9.44
C ILE A 360 0.66 29.99 10.62
N MET A 361 0.81 28.72 10.97
CA MET A 361 -0.03 28.06 11.96
C MET A 361 0.71 27.03 12.79
N GLU A 362 0.07 26.60 13.86
CA GLU A 362 0.52 25.56 14.78
C GLU A 362 0.79 24.23 14.06
N LYS A 363 1.89 23.56 14.43
CA LYS A 363 2.09 22.14 14.11
C LYS A 363 1.43 21.29 15.19
N LEU A 364 0.29 20.67 14.88
CA LEU A 364 -0.34 19.74 15.81
C LEU A 364 0.56 18.52 16.06
N SER A 365 0.72 18.15 17.32
CA SER A 365 1.41 16.93 17.72
C SER A 365 0.57 15.69 17.42
N GLY A 366 1.20 14.62 16.97
CA GLY A 366 0.55 13.33 16.75
C GLY A 366 1.00 12.64 15.47
N ALA A 367 0.40 11.50 15.18
CA ALA A 367 0.59 10.75 13.95
C ALA A 367 -0.72 10.70 13.16
N PRO A 368 -0.68 10.76 11.81
CA PRO A 368 -1.85 10.55 10.99
C PRO A 368 -2.51 9.20 11.31
N LEU A 369 -3.84 9.21 11.50
CA LEU A 369 -4.58 7.99 11.84
C LEU A 369 -4.40 6.89 10.79
N GLY A 370 -4.25 7.25 9.51
CA GLY A 370 -4.00 6.30 8.42
C GLY A 370 -2.76 5.43 8.63
N ASP A 371 -1.71 5.98 9.25
CA ASP A 371 -0.44 5.29 9.47
C ASP A 371 -0.53 4.27 10.62
N LYS A 372 -1.48 4.48 11.55
CA LYS A 372 -1.67 3.63 12.73
C LYS A 372 -2.86 2.69 12.62
N TRP A 373 -3.87 3.01 11.79
CA TRP A 373 -5.15 2.32 11.74
C TRP A 373 -5.03 0.79 11.63
N PHE A 374 -4.19 0.30 10.72
CA PHE A 374 -4.02 -1.14 10.46
C PHE A 374 -3.14 -1.86 11.49
N SER A 375 -2.40 -1.11 12.31
CA SER A 375 -1.61 -1.66 13.44
C SER A 375 -2.39 -1.69 14.75
N MET A 376 -3.54 -1.00 14.82
CA MET A 376 -4.39 -0.93 16.01
C MET A 376 -5.22 -2.21 16.18
N THR A 377 -5.43 -2.59 17.43
CA THR A 377 -6.39 -3.64 17.79
C THR A 377 -7.84 -3.17 17.53
N PRO A 378 -8.80 -4.09 17.36
CA PRO A 378 -10.22 -3.72 17.21
C PRO A 378 -10.76 -2.86 18.36
N LYS A 379 -10.27 -3.08 19.58
CA LYS A 379 -10.65 -2.31 20.76
C LYS A 379 -10.16 -0.86 20.68
N GLU A 380 -8.93 -0.64 20.21
CA GLU A 380 -8.39 0.70 19.99
C GLU A 380 -9.09 1.41 18.84
N GLN A 381 -9.35 0.71 17.74
CA GLN A 381 -10.13 1.25 16.61
C GLN A 381 -11.53 1.69 17.06
N TYR A 382 -12.19 0.91 17.92
CA TYR A 382 -13.49 1.27 18.50
C TYR A 382 -13.42 2.57 19.32
N VAL A 383 -12.39 2.73 20.17
CA VAL A 383 -12.19 3.96 20.95
C VAL A 383 -11.97 5.16 20.03
N VAL A 384 -11.15 5.03 18.99
CA VAL A 384 -10.92 6.11 18.01
C VAL A 384 -12.21 6.43 17.25
N MET A 385 -12.96 5.42 16.83
CA MET A 385 -14.24 5.63 16.15
C MET A 385 -15.22 6.42 17.02
N LYS A 386 -15.28 6.12 18.32
CA LYS A 386 -16.10 6.89 19.27
C LYS A 386 -15.69 8.36 19.30
N GLN A 387 -14.38 8.66 19.33
CA GLN A 387 -13.87 10.03 19.30
C GLN A 387 -14.22 10.76 18.00
N ILE A 388 -14.19 10.06 16.85
CA ILE A 388 -14.61 10.62 15.56
C ILE A 388 -16.10 10.98 15.59
N VAL A 389 -16.96 10.08 16.06
CA VAL A 389 -18.40 10.33 16.18
C VAL A 389 -18.69 11.49 17.13
N GLU A 390 -17.98 11.57 18.26
CA GLU A 390 -18.10 12.69 19.20
C GLU A 390 -17.68 14.02 18.55
N LEU A 391 -16.62 14.02 17.73
CA LEU A 391 -16.18 15.20 16.98
C LEU A 391 -17.20 15.62 15.91
N GLU A 392 -17.73 14.67 15.14
CA GLU A 392 -18.76 14.93 14.13
C GLU A 392 -20.05 15.47 14.76
N ALA A 393 -20.50 14.88 15.87
CA ALA A 393 -21.67 15.37 16.60
C ALA A 393 -21.48 16.82 17.07
N ARG A 394 -20.29 17.17 17.55
CA ARG A 394 -19.96 18.54 17.96
C ARG A 394 -19.94 19.50 16.77
N LEU A 395 -19.36 19.11 15.64
CA LEU A 395 -19.38 19.92 14.42
C LEU A 395 -20.81 20.16 13.93
N MET A 396 -21.65 19.12 13.92
CA MET A 396 -23.05 19.21 13.49
C MET A 396 -23.95 19.98 14.46
N SER A 397 -23.55 20.12 15.73
CA SER A 397 -24.27 20.93 16.72
C SER A 397 -24.09 22.44 16.54
N LEU A 398 -23.15 22.86 15.68
CA LEU A 398 -22.95 24.27 15.37
C LEU A 398 -24.10 24.78 14.49
N GLU A 399 -24.79 25.81 14.96
CA GLU A 399 -25.92 26.40 14.22
C GLU A 399 -25.46 27.60 13.37
N PHE A 400 -25.98 27.66 12.14
CA PHE A 400 -25.67 28.72 11.20
C PHE A 400 -26.97 29.36 10.68
N PRO A 401 -27.04 30.70 10.61
CA PRO A 401 -28.21 31.42 10.12
C PRO A 401 -28.38 31.34 8.59
N ALA A 402 -27.37 30.86 7.86
CA ALA A 402 -27.36 30.77 6.40
C ALA A 402 -26.36 29.71 5.90
N CYS A 403 -26.44 29.37 4.62
CA CYS A 403 -25.47 28.56 3.89
C CYS A 403 -24.40 29.47 3.27
N GLY A 404 -23.17 29.37 3.76
CA GLY A 404 -22.06 30.19 3.28
C GLY A 404 -20.72 29.67 3.82
N SER A 405 -19.66 30.42 3.57
CA SER A 405 -18.35 30.16 4.18
C SER A 405 -18.12 31.12 5.35
N ILE A 406 -17.37 30.70 6.38
CA ILE A 406 -17.09 31.52 7.57
C ILE A 406 -15.93 32.46 7.27
N TYR A 407 -16.03 33.72 7.68
CA TYR A 407 -14.99 34.75 7.54
C TYR A 407 -14.89 35.57 8.82
N TYR A 408 -13.80 36.33 8.96
CA TYR A 408 -13.82 37.46 9.88
C TYR A 408 -14.69 38.57 9.30
N SER A 409 -15.47 39.24 10.15
CA SER A 409 -16.34 40.35 9.77
C SER A 409 -15.59 41.47 9.05
N ARG A 410 -14.31 41.68 9.35
CA ARG A 410 -13.47 42.71 8.71
C ARG A 410 -13.04 42.39 7.28
N ASP A 411 -13.06 41.11 6.89
CA ASP A 411 -12.57 40.67 5.58
C ASP A 411 -13.64 40.79 4.48
N LEU A 412 -14.90 41.06 4.87
CA LEU A 412 -16.03 41.15 3.95
C LEU A 412 -16.78 42.49 4.05
N PRO A 413 -17.24 43.03 2.90
CA PRO A 413 -18.11 44.20 2.87
C PRO A 413 -19.46 43.89 3.54
N ARG A 414 -20.16 44.93 4.02
CA ARG A 414 -21.39 44.77 4.83
C ARG A 414 -22.52 44.10 4.06
N GLU A 415 -22.58 44.32 2.75
CA GLU A 415 -23.66 43.89 1.87
C GLU A 415 -23.59 42.39 1.51
N ARG A 416 -22.49 41.71 1.87
CA ARG A 416 -22.23 40.31 1.50
C ARG A 416 -22.00 39.40 2.70
N LYS A 417 -22.50 39.80 3.89
CA LYS A 417 -22.27 39.02 5.10
C LYS A 417 -23.47 38.94 6.02
N ILE A 418 -23.60 37.79 6.68
CA ILE A 418 -24.58 37.54 7.74
C ILE A 418 -23.80 37.26 9.03
N PRO A 419 -23.96 38.07 10.10
CA PRO A 419 -23.25 37.85 11.36
C PRO A 419 -23.53 36.46 11.95
N LEU A 420 -22.52 35.84 12.57
CA LEU A 420 -22.72 34.62 13.34
C LEU A 420 -23.12 34.98 14.78
N PRO A 421 -24.15 34.34 15.35
CA PRO A 421 -24.54 34.54 16.73
C PRO A 421 -23.57 33.80 17.67
N ASP A 422 -22.34 34.29 17.77
CA ASP A 422 -21.33 33.85 18.74
C ASP A 422 -21.29 34.82 19.93
N LYS A 423 -20.67 34.41 21.05
CA LYS A 423 -20.51 35.22 22.26
C LYS A 423 -19.84 36.58 21.99
N ASN A 424 -19.07 36.67 20.91
CA ASN A 424 -18.58 37.91 20.31
C ASN A 424 -19.22 38.09 18.92
N ALA A 425 -20.49 38.47 18.90
CA ALA A 425 -21.36 38.50 17.70
C ALA A 425 -20.82 39.30 16.50
N ASP A 426 -19.80 40.14 16.71
CA ASP A 426 -19.23 41.00 15.68
C ASP A 426 -17.97 40.45 15.01
N GLU A 427 -17.40 39.33 15.48
CA GLU A 427 -16.10 38.86 14.97
C GLU A 427 -16.20 38.01 13.71
N PHE A 428 -17.18 37.10 13.65
CA PHE A 428 -17.34 36.17 12.54
C PHE A 428 -18.64 36.41 11.78
N CYS A 429 -18.60 36.13 10.49
CA CYS A 429 -19.76 36.20 9.63
C CYS A 429 -19.74 35.08 8.59
N LEU A 430 -20.92 34.79 8.05
CA LEU A 430 -21.07 33.99 6.84
C LEU A 430 -21.02 34.90 5.63
N GLY A 431 -20.28 34.46 4.62
CA GLY A 431 -20.11 35.17 3.37
C GLY A 431 -20.27 34.25 2.16
N PRO A 432 -19.78 34.71 0.99
CA PRO A 432 -19.80 33.93 -0.24
C PRO A 432 -19.14 32.56 -0.08
N ILE A 433 -19.67 31.56 -0.76
CA ILE A 433 -19.14 30.20 -0.74
C ILE A 433 -17.78 30.15 -1.44
N VAL A 434 -16.72 29.70 -0.76
CA VAL A 434 -15.36 29.55 -1.33
C VAL A 434 -15.13 28.21 -2.02
N HIS A 435 -16.10 27.31 -1.98
CA HIS A 435 -15.92 25.96 -2.50
C HIS A 435 -15.55 25.98 -4.00
N TYR A 436 -14.50 25.24 -4.37
CA TYR A 436 -13.91 25.18 -5.71
C TYR A 436 -14.94 25.04 -6.85
N GLY A 437 -16.02 24.28 -6.62
CA GLY A 437 -17.13 24.13 -7.58
C GLY A 437 -17.78 25.44 -8.04
N TRP A 438 -17.69 26.51 -7.26
CA TRP A 438 -18.22 27.84 -7.59
C TRP A 438 -17.24 28.73 -8.36
N TRP A 439 -15.96 28.37 -8.40
CA TRP A 439 -14.87 29.24 -8.86
C TRP A 439 -13.95 28.63 -9.90
N HIS A 440 -14.06 27.33 -10.18
CA HIS A 440 -13.18 26.68 -11.15
C HIS A 440 -13.48 27.11 -12.61
N GLY A 441 -12.44 27.11 -13.43
CA GLY A 441 -12.54 27.48 -14.85
C GLY A 441 -13.08 28.89 -15.04
N GLU A 442 -14.01 29.05 -15.97
CA GLU A 442 -14.69 30.31 -16.27
C GLU A 442 -15.76 30.68 -15.24
N ARG A 443 -16.09 29.80 -14.27
CA ARG A 443 -17.08 30.15 -13.22
C ARG A 443 -16.58 31.27 -12.30
N LYS A 444 -15.26 31.51 -12.21
CA LYS A 444 -14.71 32.67 -11.48
C LYS A 444 -15.02 34.01 -12.14
N THR A 445 -15.23 34.06 -13.46
CA THR A 445 -15.47 35.31 -14.19
C THR A 445 -16.94 35.69 -14.23
N LEU A 446 -17.84 34.72 -13.98
CA LEU A 446 -19.28 34.95 -13.93
C LEU A 446 -19.69 35.92 -12.82
N ASN A 447 -20.55 36.87 -13.18
CA ASN A 447 -21.25 37.73 -12.22
C ASN A 447 -22.52 37.04 -11.71
N ILE A 448 -22.34 36.13 -10.75
CA ILE A 448 -23.39 35.31 -10.12
C ILE A 448 -23.42 35.55 -8.62
N ASP A 449 -24.59 35.34 -8.02
CA ASP A 449 -24.70 35.27 -6.57
C ASP A 449 -23.97 34.03 -6.03
N ARG A 450 -23.12 34.23 -5.03
CA ARG A 450 -22.32 33.19 -4.38
C ARG A 450 -22.69 33.03 -2.91
N GLY A 451 -23.78 33.67 -2.48
CA GLY A 451 -24.28 33.65 -1.12
C GLY A 451 -23.67 34.76 -0.24
N PRO A 452 -23.94 34.71 1.07
CA PRO A 452 -24.57 33.58 1.79
C PRO A 452 -26.07 33.43 1.50
N PHE A 453 -26.58 32.20 1.54
CA PHE A 453 -27.98 31.87 1.20
C PHE A 453 -28.81 31.55 2.44
N LEU A 454 -29.98 32.15 2.62
CA LEU A 454 -30.80 31.98 3.83
C LEU A 454 -31.50 30.62 3.92
N SER A 455 -31.66 29.92 2.79
CA SER A 455 -32.33 28.62 2.74
C SER A 455 -31.59 27.61 1.86
N SER A 456 -31.88 26.32 2.08
CA SER A 456 -31.42 25.24 1.21
C SER A 456 -31.96 25.39 -0.22
N THR A 457 -33.19 25.87 -0.38
CA THR A 457 -33.79 26.12 -1.70
C THR A 457 -33.02 27.19 -2.49
N ASP A 458 -32.57 28.25 -1.82
CA ASP A 458 -31.84 29.34 -2.48
C ASP A 458 -30.46 28.89 -2.96
N ILE A 459 -29.73 28.09 -2.18
CA ILE A 459 -28.44 27.53 -2.64
C ILE A 459 -28.64 26.58 -3.83
N PHE A 460 -29.67 25.72 -3.83
CA PHE A 460 -29.94 24.84 -4.98
C PHE A 460 -30.34 25.63 -6.23
N ARG A 461 -31.16 26.67 -6.07
CA ARG A 461 -31.50 27.59 -7.16
C ARG A 461 -30.25 28.26 -7.72
N ALA A 462 -29.41 28.84 -6.86
CA ALA A 462 -28.18 29.52 -7.26
C ALA A 462 -27.18 28.59 -7.96
N VAL A 463 -27.09 27.31 -7.57
CA VAL A 463 -26.31 26.31 -8.31
C VAL A 463 -26.87 26.10 -9.72
N GLY A 464 -28.19 25.98 -9.88
CA GLY A 464 -28.83 25.88 -11.19
C GLY A 464 -28.60 27.11 -12.07
N GLU A 465 -28.77 28.30 -11.50
CA GLU A 465 -28.53 29.58 -12.17
C GLU A 465 -27.07 29.75 -12.59
N ARG A 466 -26.12 29.36 -11.74
CA ARG A 466 -24.69 29.33 -12.07
C ARG A 466 -24.42 28.46 -13.28
N GLU A 467 -24.91 27.22 -13.28
CA GLU A 467 -24.66 26.30 -14.38
C GLU A 467 -25.32 26.78 -15.68
N LEU A 468 -26.53 27.36 -15.59
CA LEU A 468 -27.21 27.97 -16.72
C LEU A 468 -26.43 29.17 -17.29
N ALA A 469 -25.93 30.06 -16.43
CA ALA A 469 -25.12 31.21 -16.81
C ALA A 469 -23.82 30.77 -17.49
N TRP A 470 -23.09 29.83 -16.88
CA TRP A 470 -21.89 29.25 -17.47
C TRP A 470 -22.17 28.64 -18.85
N THR A 471 -23.31 27.93 -18.96
CA THR A 471 -23.70 27.27 -20.21
C THR A 471 -23.97 28.27 -21.32
N LYS A 472 -24.67 29.37 -21.03
CA LYS A 472 -24.97 30.42 -22.00
C LYS A 472 -23.73 31.15 -22.50
N GLU A 473 -22.74 31.36 -21.63
CA GLU A 473 -21.58 32.20 -21.95
C GLU A 473 -20.37 31.41 -22.48
N TYR A 474 -20.14 30.20 -21.97
CA TYR A 474 -18.88 29.47 -22.21
C TYR A 474 -19.05 28.07 -22.81
N ALA A 475 -20.26 27.51 -22.81
CA ALA A 475 -20.41 26.15 -23.32
C ALA A 475 -20.18 26.08 -24.82
N LYS A 476 -19.40 25.06 -25.22
CA LYS A 476 -19.15 24.75 -26.63
C LYS A 476 -20.02 23.55 -27.03
N PRO A 477 -20.58 23.55 -28.25
CA PRO A 477 -21.24 22.37 -28.80
C PRO A 477 -20.30 21.16 -28.72
N ARG A 478 -20.81 20.04 -28.22
CA ARG A 478 -20.04 18.80 -28.10
C ARG A 478 -20.91 17.63 -28.50
N LEU A 479 -20.26 16.55 -28.93
CA LEU A 479 -20.95 15.27 -29.08
C LEU A 479 -21.46 14.79 -27.71
N PRO A 480 -22.55 14.01 -27.68
CA PRO A 480 -23.01 13.32 -26.49
C PRO A 480 -21.85 12.65 -25.74
N TYR A 481 -21.83 12.82 -24.42
CA TYR A 481 -20.73 12.37 -23.58
C TYR A 481 -20.60 10.85 -23.65
N GLU A 482 -21.71 10.12 -23.44
CA GLU A 482 -21.75 8.68 -23.62
C GLU A 482 -21.66 8.36 -25.12
N ARG A 483 -20.59 7.63 -25.48
CA ARG A 483 -20.29 7.25 -26.87
C ARG A 483 -21.47 6.58 -27.57
N LEU A 484 -22.26 5.79 -26.85
CA LEU A 484 -23.43 5.06 -27.34
C LEU A 484 -24.50 6.01 -27.94
N TYR A 485 -24.61 7.24 -27.44
CA TYR A 485 -25.57 8.21 -27.97
C TYR A 485 -25.07 8.90 -29.24
N ARG A 486 -23.76 8.87 -29.54
CA ARG A 486 -23.22 9.59 -30.71
C ARG A 486 -23.73 9.02 -32.02
N GLU A 487 -23.87 7.70 -32.11
CA GLU A 487 -24.44 7.01 -33.27
C GLU A 487 -25.94 7.30 -33.41
N ILE A 488 -26.67 7.32 -32.28
CA ILE A 488 -28.11 7.67 -32.24
C ILE A 488 -28.34 9.11 -32.73
N TYR A 489 -27.44 10.03 -32.42
CA TYR A 489 -27.51 11.42 -32.84
C TYR A 489 -26.72 11.72 -34.14
N GLU A 490 -26.32 10.68 -34.90
CA GLU A 490 -25.63 10.80 -36.19
C GLU A 490 -24.35 11.66 -36.11
N PHE A 491 -23.63 11.59 -34.99
CA PHE A 491 -22.45 12.41 -34.71
C PHE A 491 -22.68 13.92 -34.88
N ARG A 492 -23.93 14.38 -34.71
CA ARG A 492 -24.23 15.80 -34.64
C ARG A 492 -23.82 16.35 -33.28
N HIS A 493 -23.23 17.54 -33.31
CA HIS A 493 -22.92 18.27 -32.09
C HIS A 493 -24.24 18.71 -31.45
N ASP A 494 -24.35 18.55 -30.14
CA ASP A 494 -25.54 18.98 -29.42
C ASP A 494 -25.55 20.52 -29.38
N ASN A 495 -26.49 21.13 -30.10
CA ASN A 495 -26.69 22.57 -30.10
C ASN A 495 -27.54 22.92 -28.88
N MET A 496 -26.88 23.41 -27.82
CA MET A 496 -27.50 23.68 -26.51
C MET A 496 -28.55 24.82 -26.50
N GLU A 497 -28.79 25.51 -27.61
CA GLU A 497 -29.88 26.50 -27.74
C GLU A 497 -31.30 25.89 -27.65
N ARG A 498 -31.43 24.54 -27.66
CA ARG A 498 -32.73 23.83 -27.58
C ARG A 498 -33.21 23.48 -26.17
N LEU A 499 -32.70 24.14 -25.12
CA LEU A 499 -33.23 23.98 -23.77
C LEU A 499 -34.55 24.77 -23.59
N GLU A 500 -35.65 24.22 -24.12
CA GLU A 500 -37.00 24.59 -23.70
C GLU A 500 -37.24 24.20 -22.22
N PRO A 501 -38.22 24.83 -21.52
CA PRO A 501 -38.34 24.77 -20.07
C PRO A 501 -38.33 23.33 -19.53
N VAL A 502 -37.32 23.03 -18.73
CA VAL A 502 -37.05 21.71 -18.16
C VAL A 502 -37.99 21.47 -16.98
N GLU A 503 -39.27 21.18 -17.23
CA GLU A 503 -40.18 20.65 -16.21
C GLU A 503 -40.44 19.14 -16.36
N SER A 504 -39.97 18.49 -17.44
CA SER A 504 -40.34 17.09 -17.73
C SER A 504 -39.19 16.10 -17.90
N LYS A 505 -37.92 16.48 -17.71
CA LYS A 505 -36.78 15.55 -17.85
C LYS A 505 -35.95 15.46 -16.57
N LYS A 506 -36.32 14.52 -15.70
CA LYS A 506 -35.45 14.02 -14.62
C LYS A 506 -34.20 13.40 -15.25
N GLY A 507 -33.04 14.01 -15.02
CA GLY A 507 -31.74 13.40 -15.30
C GLY A 507 -30.94 14.02 -16.44
N PHE A 508 -30.63 15.31 -16.36
CA PHE A 508 -29.47 15.85 -17.07
C PHE A 508 -28.29 15.98 -16.10
N LYS A 509 -27.28 15.14 -16.28
CA LYS A 509 -25.95 15.38 -15.71
C LYS A 509 -25.30 16.48 -16.54
N CYS A 510 -25.05 17.64 -15.93
CA CYS A 510 -24.16 18.63 -16.50
C CYS A 510 -22.78 17.96 -16.67
N GLY A 511 -22.44 17.63 -17.93
CA GLY A 511 -21.26 16.84 -18.23
C GLY A 511 -19.99 17.63 -17.90
N SER A 512 -19.14 17.06 -17.07
CA SER A 512 -17.75 17.49 -16.88
C SER A 512 -17.09 17.69 -18.25
N THR A 513 -16.63 18.91 -18.54
CA THR A 513 -15.63 19.16 -19.58
C THR A 513 -14.43 18.28 -19.28
N ARG A 514 -14.07 17.40 -20.22
CA ARG A 514 -13.00 16.42 -20.02
C ARG A 514 -11.63 16.91 -20.46
N ASP A 515 -11.55 18.15 -20.93
CA ASP A 515 -10.29 18.89 -21.03
C ASP A 515 -10.00 19.57 -19.69
N GLU A 516 -9.86 18.75 -18.62
CA GLU A 516 -9.42 19.10 -17.24
C GLU A 516 -10.49 19.55 -16.21
N PRO A 517 -10.28 19.48 -14.85
CA PRO A 517 -9.31 18.77 -13.99
C PRO A 517 -9.96 17.78 -12.98
N LEU A 518 -9.12 16.93 -12.37
CA LEU A 518 -9.36 16.02 -11.23
C LEU A 518 -10.15 14.73 -11.51
N GLY A 519 -9.59 13.63 -11.01
CA GLY A 519 -10.02 12.26 -11.25
C GLY A 519 -11.47 12.00 -10.90
N ARG A 520 -12.02 10.96 -11.54
CA ARG A 520 -13.35 10.39 -11.27
C ARG A 520 -13.71 10.45 -9.79
N ILE A 521 -14.55 11.41 -9.39
CA ILE A 521 -15.47 11.20 -8.28
C ILE A 521 -16.71 10.57 -8.92
N SER A 522 -16.61 9.25 -9.09
CA SER A 522 -17.77 8.40 -9.32
C SER A 522 -18.65 8.53 -8.07
N HIS A 523 -19.81 9.20 -8.20
CA HIS A 523 -20.89 9.09 -7.23
C HIS A 523 -21.33 7.64 -7.13
N ARG A 524 -20.68 6.90 -6.23
CA ARG A 524 -21.11 5.63 -5.69
C ARG A 524 -20.74 5.72 -4.23
N TRP A 525 -21.75 5.68 -3.36
CA TRP A 525 -21.64 5.69 -1.91
C TRP A 525 -20.54 4.74 -1.42
N VAL A 526 -19.35 5.27 -1.21
CA VAL A 526 -18.27 4.78 -0.35
C VAL A 526 -17.35 5.98 -0.11
N GLU A 527 -17.22 6.44 1.13
CA GLU A 527 -16.22 7.44 1.52
C GLU A 527 -14.80 6.94 1.20
N PRO A 528 -13.92 7.82 0.68
CA PRO A 528 -12.57 7.82 1.22
C PRO A 528 -11.95 9.23 1.37
N ARG A 529 -11.49 9.47 2.62
CA ARG A 529 -10.36 10.30 3.06
C ARG A 529 -9.67 11.15 1.97
N THR A 530 -10.03 12.42 1.88
CA THR A 530 -9.10 13.48 1.49
C THR A 530 -9.41 14.72 2.32
N THR A 531 -8.40 15.25 3.00
CA THR A 531 -8.43 16.54 3.69
C THR A 531 -8.70 17.64 2.67
N ALA A 532 -9.96 18.05 2.59
CA ALA A 532 -10.33 19.35 2.05
C ALA A 532 -9.64 20.45 2.89
N PRO A 533 -9.40 21.66 2.35
CA PRO A 533 -9.36 22.83 3.24
C PRO A 533 -10.64 22.79 4.07
N MET A 534 -10.55 23.10 5.37
CA MET A 534 -11.72 23.16 6.25
C MET A 534 -12.72 24.21 5.73
N ASN A 535 -13.54 23.79 4.79
CA ASN A 535 -14.73 24.46 4.32
C ASN A 535 -15.87 23.58 4.82
N CYS A 536 -16.25 23.80 6.07
CA CYS A 536 -17.39 23.13 6.68
C CYS A 536 -18.64 23.40 5.84
N PHE A 537 -19.17 22.38 5.18
CA PHE A 537 -20.56 22.39 4.74
C PHE A 537 -21.41 22.05 5.94
N LEU A 538 -22.05 23.07 6.52
CA LEU A 538 -23.08 22.88 7.54
C LEU A 538 -24.41 23.20 6.86
N SER A 539 -25.03 22.16 6.29
CA SER A 539 -26.41 22.21 5.83
C SER A 539 -27.32 21.71 6.94
N LYS A 540 -28.37 22.48 7.23
CA LYS A 540 -29.47 22.10 8.12
C LYS A 540 -30.16 20.86 7.55
N PHE A 541 -29.83 19.67 8.04
CA PHE A 541 -30.64 18.48 7.79
C PHE A 541 -31.83 18.53 8.77
N PRO A 542 -33.09 18.43 8.29
CA PRO A 542 -34.19 18.11 9.18
C PRO A 542 -33.92 16.74 9.83
N SER A 543 -34.45 16.54 11.03
CA SER A 543 -34.41 15.25 11.73
C SER A 543 -34.89 14.13 10.80
N LEU A 544 -34.25 12.95 10.95
CA LEU A 544 -34.55 11.71 10.22
C LEU A 544 -36.02 11.26 10.23
N GLU A 545 -36.87 11.89 11.05
CA GLU A 545 -38.31 11.64 11.11
C GLU A 545 -39.07 12.15 9.87
N SER A 546 -38.54 13.11 9.09
CA SER A 546 -39.24 13.64 7.92
C SER A 546 -39.15 12.77 6.65
N TYR A 547 -38.50 11.60 6.72
CA TYR A 547 -38.34 10.66 5.59
C TYR A 547 -39.16 9.37 5.75
N ILE A 548 -39.97 9.24 6.82
CA ILE A 548 -40.83 8.07 7.08
C ILE A 548 -42.29 8.49 7.34
N SER A 549 -42.83 9.50 6.64
CA SER A 549 -44.29 9.73 6.60
C SER A 549 -44.81 9.87 5.19
#